data_AF-A0A8S3PLY1-F1
#
_entry.id   AF-A0A8S3PLY1-F1
#
_cell.length_a   1.000
_cell.length_b   1.000
_cell.length_c   1.000
_cell.angle_alpha   90.00
_cell.angle_beta   90.00
_cell.angle_gamma   90.00
#
_symmetry.space_group_name_H-M   'P 1'
#
loop_
_entity.id
_entity.type
_entity.pdbx_description
1 polymer ?
#
loop_
_entity_poly.entity_id
_entity_poly.type
_entity_poly.pdbx_seq_one_letter_code
_entity_poly.pdbx_strand_id
1 'polypeptide(L)'
;MPWKNPCGTEGIEHKSSLPHNAADRTWITNFISVLKEINDFFIELKMLYCLNQTVQFLFIRSGHSDLDSQHLDGFPTVDTAKISNPAKLNVSLEILDDYQKLATVLVFVEQIVSEKESFGGTDILCNIYYKIRDVLCELRTHSERTLIDEVTPTRNVMNSEYRNGDRKAKLRRNYVISKDASSYLRAISNKYWRLYFQI
;
A
#
# COMPACT_ATOMS: atom_id res chain seq x y z
N MET A 1 16.72 5.32 10.01
CA MET A 1 15.78 5.64 11.10
C MET A 1 14.56 4.74 10.95
N PRO A 2 14.04 4.16 12.04
CA PRO A 2 12.78 3.41 12.02
C PRO A 2 11.65 4.32 11.52
N TRP A 3 10.74 3.78 10.71
CA TRP A 3 9.55 4.52 10.30
C TRP A 3 8.65 4.70 11.52
N LYS A 4 8.10 5.91 11.69
CA LYS A 4 7.24 6.21 12.83
C LYS A 4 5.81 5.86 12.46
N ASN A 5 5.17 5.02 13.28
CA ASN A 5 3.75 4.71 13.15
C ASN A 5 2.93 6.01 13.18
N PRO A 6 2.09 6.28 12.18
CA PRO A 6 1.40 7.56 12.05
C PRO A 6 0.17 7.69 12.96
N CYS A 7 -0.23 6.62 13.64
CA CYS A 7 -1.48 6.53 14.37
C CYS A 7 -1.39 6.95 15.86
N GLY A 8 -0.31 7.65 16.25
CA GLY A 8 -0.07 8.07 17.64
C GLY A 8 0.12 6.90 18.62
N THR A 9 0.46 7.14 19.89
CA THR A 9 0.57 6.07 20.91
C THR A 9 -0.57 6.08 21.93
N GLU A 10 -1.50 7.02 21.85
CA GLU A 10 -2.51 7.26 22.89
C GLU A 10 -3.89 6.71 22.51
N GLY A 11 -4.55 6.06 23.47
CA GLY A 11 -6.02 5.99 23.53
C GLY A 11 -6.78 5.12 22.53
N ILE A 12 -6.15 4.21 21.78
CA ILE A 12 -6.91 3.31 20.89
C ILE A 12 -7.63 2.25 21.74
N GLU A 13 -8.94 2.37 21.88
CA GLU A 13 -9.81 1.31 22.42
C GLU A 13 -9.74 0.09 21.49
N HIS A 14 -9.33 -1.05 22.04
CA HIS A 14 -9.27 -2.29 21.30
C HIS A 14 -10.67 -2.85 21.06
N LYS A 15 -11.03 -3.02 19.78
CA LYS A 15 -12.12 -3.92 19.40
C LYS A 15 -11.54 -5.33 19.30
N SER A 16 -11.40 -6.00 20.44
CA SER A 16 -10.63 -7.25 20.58
C SER A 16 -11.32 -8.50 20.02
N SER A 17 -12.12 -8.40 18.96
CA SER A 17 -12.69 -9.58 18.31
C SER A 17 -13.02 -9.30 16.86
N LEU A 18 -12.47 -10.13 15.98
CA LEU A 18 -12.84 -10.27 14.58
C LEU A 18 -14.16 -11.05 14.43
N PRO A 19 -14.75 -11.10 13.24
CA PRO A 19 -16.10 -10.60 13.05
C PRO A 19 -17.18 -11.67 13.09
N HIS A 20 -18.23 -11.43 13.86
CA HIS A 20 -19.41 -12.31 13.92
C HIS A 20 -20.72 -11.52 13.83
N ASN A 21 -20.68 -10.22 13.57
CA ASN A 21 -21.86 -9.36 13.61
C ASN A 21 -21.97 -8.40 12.41
N ALA A 22 -23.12 -7.74 12.28
CA ALA A 22 -23.41 -6.82 11.19
C ALA A 22 -22.51 -5.56 11.16
N ALA A 23 -21.93 -5.16 12.30
CA ALA A 23 -21.02 -4.02 12.35
C ALA A 23 -19.71 -4.32 11.60
N ASP A 24 -19.28 -5.58 11.62
CA ASP A 24 -18.06 -6.00 10.94
C ASP A 24 -18.20 -6.03 9.41
N ARG A 25 -19.35 -6.46 8.91
CA ARG A 25 -19.66 -6.42 7.46
C ARG A 25 -19.67 -4.97 6.94
N THR A 26 -20.20 -4.05 7.74
CA THR A 26 -20.16 -2.61 7.43
C THR A 26 -18.71 -2.11 7.40
N TRP A 27 -17.89 -2.48 8.39
CA TRP A 27 -16.47 -2.12 8.41
C TRP A 27 -15.72 -2.64 7.19
N ILE A 28 -15.85 -3.93 6.86
CA ILE A 28 -15.20 -4.53 5.67
C ILE A 28 -15.61 -3.81 4.38
N THR A 29 -16.88 -3.46 4.24
CA THR A 29 -17.38 -2.75 3.05
C THR A 29 -16.76 -1.36 2.93
N ASN A 30 -16.73 -0.60 4.04
CA ASN A 30 -16.09 0.71 4.09
C ASN A 30 -14.58 0.61 3.81
N PHE A 31 -13.92 -0.36 4.41
CA PHE A 31 -12.49 -0.62 4.21
C PHE A 31 -12.17 -0.90 2.74
N ILE A 32 -12.92 -1.79 2.09
CA ILE A 32 -12.77 -2.09 0.66
C ILE A 32 -13.04 -0.85 -0.19
N SER A 33 -14.03 -0.02 0.16
CA SER A 33 -14.33 1.22 -0.55
C SER A 33 -13.14 2.18 -0.52
N VAL A 34 -12.52 2.37 0.65
CA VAL A 34 -11.33 3.24 0.78
C VAL A 34 -10.14 2.66 0.00
N LEU A 35 -9.91 1.34 0.06
CA LEU A 35 -8.85 0.70 -0.72
C LEU A 35 -9.02 0.90 -2.23
N LYS A 36 -10.26 0.85 -2.74
CA LYS A 36 -10.57 1.13 -4.15
C LYS A 36 -10.25 2.58 -4.50
N GLU A 37 -10.63 3.52 -3.66
CA GLU A 37 -10.33 4.94 -3.88
C GLU A 37 -8.81 5.20 -3.92
N ILE A 38 -8.04 4.60 -2.99
CA ILE A 38 -6.57 4.68 -3.02
C ILE A 38 -6.02 4.07 -4.31
N ASN A 39 -6.56 2.93 -4.74
CA ASN A 39 -6.17 2.28 -5.99
C ASN A 39 -6.43 3.18 -7.21
N ASP A 40 -7.55 3.89 -7.24
CA ASP A 40 -7.91 4.79 -8.33
C ASP A 40 -6.92 5.96 -8.42
N PHE A 41 -6.49 6.52 -7.29
CA PHE A 41 -5.40 7.51 -7.27
C PHE A 41 -4.07 6.95 -7.79
N PHE A 42 -3.72 5.70 -7.46
CA PHE A 42 -2.52 5.08 -8.02
C PHE A 42 -2.61 4.83 -9.52
N ILE A 43 -3.81 4.49 -10.03
CA ILE A 43 -4.06 4.36 -11.47
C ILE A 43 -3.90 5.73 -12.14
N GLU A 44 -4.48 6.78 -11.58
CA GLU A 44 -4.36 8.15 -12.08
C GLU A 44 -2.89 8.59 -12.10
N LEU A 45 -2.17 8.36 -11.00
CA LEU A 45 -0.74 8.66 -10.90
C LEU A 45 0.08 7.89 -11.94
N LYS A 46 -0.19 6.59 -12.13
CA LYS A 46 0.42 5.78 -13.20
C LYS A 46 0.16 6.39 -14.58
N MET A 47 -1.08 6.80 -14.85
CA MET A 47 -1.44 7.43 -16.11
C MET A 47 -0.72 8.75 -16.33
N LEU A 48 -0.52 9.56 -15.29
CA LEU A 48 0.31 10.77 -15.39
C LEU A 48 1.74 10.43 -15.82
N TYR A 49 2.37 9.40 -15.22
CA TYR A 49 3.70 8.95 -15.65
C TYR A 49 3.68 8.51 -17.12
N CYS A 50 2.63 7.81 -17.57
CA CYS A 50 2.49 7.41 -18.96
C CYS A 50 2.31 8.58 -19.92
N LEU A 51 1.60 9.64 -19.53
CA LEU A 51 1.24 10.76 -20.42
C LEU A 51 2.28 11.88 -20.44
N ASN A 52 3.17 11.94 -19.45
CA ASN A 52 4.20 12.97 -19.41
C ASN A 52 5.26 12.75 -20.50
N GLN A 53 5.41 13.72 -21.40
CA GLN A 53 6.34 13.63 -22.54
C GLN A 53 7.81 13.43 -22.13
N THR A 54 8.24 14.00 -21.00
CA THR A 54 9.61 13.78 -20.49
C THR A 54 9.79 12.33 -20.05
N VAL A 55 8.79 11.79 -19.36
CA VAL A 55 8.79 10.40 -18.89
C VAL A 55 8.70 9.43 -20.08
N GLN A 56 7.82 9.69 -21.04
CA GLN A 56 7.72 8.93 -22.30
C GLN A 56 9.05 8.92 -23.05
N PHE A 57 9.70 10.08 -23.24
CA PHE A 57 11.00 10.15 -23.92
C PHE A 57 12.08 9.32 -23.21
N LEU A 58 12.04 9.28 -21.87
CA LEU A 58 12.95 8.45 -21.06
C LEU A 58 12.61 6.95 -21.10
N PHE A 59 11.37 6.59 -21.46
CA PHE A 59 10.87 5.21 -21.56
C PHE A 59 10.93 4.64 -22.98
N ILE A 60 10.82 5.44 -24.04
CA ILE A 60 10.88 5.01 -25.46
C ILE A 60 12.13 4.18 -25.76
N ARG A 61 13.26 4.47 -25.11
CA ARG A 61 14.52 3.73 -25.32
C ARG A 61 14.55 2.34 -24.67
N SER A 62 13.56 2.00 -23.84
CA SER A 62 13.47 0.73 -23.11
C SER A 62 12.11 0.03 -23.25
N GLY A 63 11.15 0.58 -24.00
CA GLY A 63 9.80 -0.01 -24.16
C GLY A 63 8.94 0.07 -22.89
N HIS A 64 7.64 0.31 -23.05
CA HIS A 64 6.69 0.28 -21.91
C HIS A 64 6.49 -1.15 -21.37
N SER A 65 6.61 -2.17 -22.24
CA SER A 65 6.54 -3.59 -21.89
C SER A 65 7.55 -3.97 -20.79
N ASP A 66 8.75 -3.41 -20.86
CA ASP A 66 9.83 -3.76 -19.94
C ASP A 66 9.55 -3.22 -18.53
N LEU A 67 8.95 -2.03 -18.42
CA LEU A 67 8.57 -1.45 -17.13
C LEU A 67 7.35 -2.15 -16.49
N ASP A 68 6.41 -2.63 -17.30
CA ASP A 68 5.28 -3.42 -16.79
C ASP A 68 5.73 -4.79 -16.27
N SER A 69 6.85 -5.33 -16.74
CA SER A 69 7.45 -6.57 -16.21
C SER A 69 8.35 -6.38 -14.98
N GLN A 70 8.82 -5.16 -14.71
CA GLN A 70 9.69 -4.88 -13.57
C GLN A 70 8.95 -4.91 -12.24
N HIS A 71 9.60 -5.42 -11.20
CA HIS A 71 9.14 -5.34 -9.81
C HIS A 71 10.24 -4.76 -8.94
N LEU A 72 9.83 -3.98 -7.93
CA LEU A 72 10.77 -3.44 -6.96
C LEU A 72 11.05 -4.49 -5.88
N ASP A 73 12.35 -4.73 -5.64
CA ASP A 73 12.76 -5.54 -4.50
C ASP A 73 12.26 -4.93 -3.18
N GLY A 74 11.76 -5.78 -2.29
CA GLY A 74 11.10 -5.39 -1.05
C GLY A 74 9.68 -4.82 -1.20
N PHE A 75 9.11 -4.75 -2.41
CA PHE A 75 7.73 -4.31 -2.59
C PHE A 75 6.73 -5.40 -2.13
N PRO A 76 5.65 -5.04 -1.42
CA PRO A 76 4.72 -6.02 -0.87
C PRO A 76 3.95 -6.78 -1.95
N THR A 77 3.76 -8.08 -1.73
CA THR A 77 2.90 -8.96 -2.54
C THR A 77 1.80 -9.58 -1.69
N VAL A 78 0.65 -9.87 -2.31
CA VAL A 78 -0.45 -10.59 -1.66
C VAL A 78 -0.35 -12.06 -2.01
N ASP A 79 -0.20 -12.90 -0.99
CA ASP A 79 -0.26 -14.35 -1.14
C ASP A 79 -1.74 -14.77 -1.28
N THR A 80 -2.20 -14.87 -2.51
CA THR A 80 -3.59 -15.25 -2.80
C THR A 80 -3.89 -16.73 -2.54
N ALA A 81 -2.87 -17.58 -2.37
CA ALA A 81 -3.03 -19.01 -2.14
C ALA A 81 -3.42 -19.33 -0.69
N LYS A 82 -2.97 -18.50 0.28
CA LYS A 82 -3.25 -18.69 1.72
C LYS A 82 -4.71 -18.44 2.14
N ILE A 83 -5.50 -17.76 1.31
CA ILE A 83 -6.91 -17.41 1.63
C ILE A 83 -7.87 -18.62 1.47
N SER A 84 -7.34 -19.81 1.14
CA SER A 84 -8.14 -20.96 0.71
C SER A 84 -8.75 -21.80 1.84
N ASN A 85 -8.36 -21.62 3.11
CA ASN A 85 -8.94 -22.41 4.22
C ASN A 85 -9.38 -21.54 5.42
N PRO A 86 -10.65 -21.09 5.45
CA PRO A 86 -11.16 -20.17 6.48
C PRO A 86 -11.21 -20.79 7.88
N ALA A 87 -11.24 -22.12 8.01
CA ALA A 87 -11.31 -22.81 9.30
C ALA A 87 -10.02 -22.73 10.13
N LYS A 88 -8.92 -22.20 9.57
CA LYS A 88 -7.62 -22.04 10.26
C LYS A 88 -7.07 -20.61 10.18
N LEU A 89 -7.85 -19.66 9.69
CA LEU A 89 -7.36 -18.31 9.46
C LEU A 89 -7.30 -17.53 10.79
N ASN A 90 -6.08 -17.23 11.26
CA ASN A 90 -5.90 -16.29 12.35
C ASN A 90 -6.01 -14.87 11.77
N VAL A 91 -7.22 -14.31 11.82
CA VAL A 91 -7.55 -13.03 11.19
C VAL A 91 -6.71 -11.88 11.77
N SER A 92 -6.34 -11.92 13.05
CA SER A 92 -5.46 -10.91 13.67
C SER A 92 -4.07 -10.90 13.02
N LEU A 93 -3.50 -12.08 12.72
CA LEU A 93 -2.22 -12.19 12.03
C LEU A 93 -2.30 -11.75 10.56
N GLU A 94 -3.42 -12.01 9.90
CA GLU A 94 -3.65 -11.56 8.52
C GLU A 94 -3.77 -10.02 8.43
N ILE A 95 -4.47 -9.40 9.38
CA ILE A 95 -4.57 -7.94 9.49
C ILE A 95 -3.20 -7.34 9.79
N LEU A 96 -2.41 -7.98 10.64
CA LEU A 96 -1.05 -7.54 10.94
C LEU A 96 -0.14 -7.61 9.71
N ASP A 97 -0.19 -8.69 8.93
CA ASP A 97 0.56 -8.82 7.67
C ASP A 97 0.13 -7.74 6.66
N ASP A 98 -1.17 -7.52 6.50
CA ASP A 98 -1.70 -6.48 5.62
C ASP A 98 -1.29 -5.07 6.08
N TYR A 99 -1.27 -4.82 7.39
CA TYR A 99 -0.79 -3.56 7.99
C TYR A 99 0.68 -3.32 7.63
N GLN A 100 1.56 -4.31 7.80
CA GLN A 100 2.99 -4.18 7.48
C GLN A 100 3.22 -3.89 6.01
N LYS A 101 2.47 -4.56 5.14
CA LYS A 101 2.54 -4.37 3.69
C LYS A 101 2.04 -2.99 3.28
N LEU A 102 0.91 -2.51 3.83
CA LEU A 102 0.43 -1.16 3.58
C LEU A 102 1.38 -0.08 4.13
N ALA A 103 1.98 -0.31 5.30
CA ALA A 103 2.99 0.58 5.85
C ALA A 103 4.22 0.64 4.94
N THR A 104 4.60 -0.48 4.32
CA THR A 104 5.63 -0.51 3.28
C THR A 104 5.23 0.33 2.07
N VAL A 105 4.00 0.18 1.54
CA VAL A 105 3.51 1.06 0.45
C VAL A 105 3.62 2.54 0.85
N LEU A 106 3.25 2.89 2.08
CA LEU A 106 3.33 4.26 2.58
C LEU A 106 4.78 4.79 2.62
N VAL A 107 5.75 3.99 3.04
CA VAL A 107 7.18 4.34 3.00
C VAL A 107 7.63 4.66 1.56
N PHE A 108 7.18 3.88 0.58
CA PHE A 108 7.48 4.14 -0.83
C PHE A 108 6.80 5.43 -1.32
N VAL A 109 5.57 5.73 -0.91
CA VAL A 109 4.89 7.00 -1.22
C VAL A 109 5.61 8.19 -0.59
N GLU A 110 6.02 8.09 0.67
CA GLU A 110 6.80 9.13 1.35
C GLU A 110 8.10 9.44 0.61
N GLN A 111 8.77 8.40 0.07
CA GLN A 111 9.97 8.59 -0.74
C GLN A 111 9.66 9.46 -1.97
N ILE A 112 8.59 9.16 -2.71
CA ILE A 112 8.17 9.94 -3.89
C ILE A 112 7.88 11.40 -3.51
N VAL A 113 7.15 11.62 -2.42
CA VAL A 113 6.77 12.96 -1.94
C VAL A 113 8.01 13.76 -1.52
N SER A 114 8.95 13.11 -0.81
CA SER A 114 10.15 13.78 -0.27
C SER A 114 11.09 14.32 -1.35
N GLU A 115 11.15 13.64 -2.49
CA GLU A 115 12.04 14.02 -3.58
C GLU A 115 11.56 15.27 -4.31
N LYS A 116 10.27 15.65 -4.18
CA LYS A 116 9.64 16.78 -4.90
C LYS A 116 9.88 16.74 -6.43
N GLU A 117 10.28 15.59 -6.96
CA GLU A 117 10.55 15.34 -8.37
C GLU A 117 9.28 14.88 -9.13
N SER A 118 8.10 15.02 -8.52
CA SER A 118 6.83 14.76 -9.21
C SER A 118 6.68 15.72 -10.38
N PHE A 119 6.52 15.19 -11.58
CA PHE A 119 6.29 15.94 -12.82
C PHE A 119 4.82 16.40 -12.95
N GLY A 120 4.08 16.41 -11.82
CA GLY A 120 2.63 16.52 -11.70
C GLY A 120 2.09 15.49 -10.70
N GLY A 121 0.93 15.77 -10.08
CA GLY A 121 0.26 14.82 -9.18
C GLY A 121 0.66 14.90 -7.71
N THR A 122 1.22 16.02 -7.24
CA THR A 122 1.49 16.23 -5.80
C THR A 122 0.23 16.11 -4.96
N ASP A 123 -0.90 16.65 -5.43
CA ASP A 123 -2.18 16.53 -4.73
C ASP A 123 -2.65 15.07 -4.65
N ILE A 124 -2.46 14.31 -5.73
CA ILE A 124 -2.77 12.86 -5.78
C ILE A 124 -1.90 12.10 -4.78
N LEU A 125 -0.59 12.38 -4.74
CA LEU A 125 0.33 11.77 -3.80
C LEU A 125 -0.01 12.10 -2.34
N CYS A 126 -0.42 13.34 -2.06
CA CYS A 126 -0.91 13.74 -0.74
C CYS A 126 -2.18 12.97 -0.37
N ASN A 127 -3.14 12.84 -1.28
CA ASN A 127 -4.37 12.08 -1.04
C ASN A 127 -4.08 10.60 -0.78
N ILE A 128 -3.20 9.99 -1.57
CA ILE A 128 -2.73 8.62 -1.35
C ILE A 128 -2.10 8.49 0.05
N TYR A 129 -1.18 9.38 0.40
CA TYR A 129 -0.49 9.38 1.69
C TYR A 129 -1.48 9.42 2.86
N TYR A 130 -2.40 10.39 2.86
CA TYR A 130 -3.35 10.55 3.96
C TYR A 130 -4.32 9.36 4.04
N LYS A 131 -4.83 8.86 2.91
CA LYS A 131 -5.77 7.73 2.93
C LYS A 131 -5.11 6.43 3.38
N ILE A 132 -3.89 6.12 2.92
CA ILE A 132 -3.16 4.95 3.42
C ILE A 132 -2.88 5.09 4.92
N ARG A 133 -2.51 6.29 5.37
CA ARG A 133 -2.31 6.57 6.80
C ARG A 133 -3.57 6.26 7.61
N ASP A 134 -4.72 6.74 7.16
CA ASP A 134 -6.00 6.53 7.84
C ASP A 134 -6.38 5.03 7.84
N VAL A 135 -6.18 4.32 6.73
CA VAL A 135 -6.35 2.86 6.62
C VAL A 135 -5.45 2.09 7.60
N LEU A 136 -4.19 2.50 7.77
CA LEU A 136 -3.28 1.90 8.74
C LEU A 136 -3.80 2.07 10.17
N CYS A 137 -4.37 3.22 10.48
CA CYS A 137 -4.93 3.48 11.80
C CYS A 137 -6.18 2.64 12.07
N GLU A 138 -7.03 2.48 11.06
CA GLU A 138 -8.17 1.57 11.12
C GLU A 138 -7.73 0.12 11.38
N LEU A 139 -6.79 -0.41 10.59
CA LEU A 139 -6.26 -1.77 10.78
C LEU A 139 -5.66 -1.97 12.17
N ARG A 140 -4.98 -0.94 12.70
CA ARG A 140 -4.42 -1.00 14.05
C ARG A 140 -5.47 -1.22 15.12
N THR A 141 -6.63 -0.56 15.01
CA THR A 141 -7.73 -0.71 15.98
C THR A 141 -8.29 -2.14 16.02
N HIS A 142 -8.16 -2.88 14.91
CA HIS A 142 -8.64 -4.24 14.71
C HIS A 142 -7.56 -5.32 14.85
N SER A 143 -6.34 -4.93 15.23
CA SER A 143 -5.20 -5.82 15.46
C SER A 143 -4.79 -5.87 16.93
N GLU A 144 -4.01 -6.87 17.32
CA GLU A 144 -3.35 -6.89 18.62
C GLU A 144 -2.21 -5.84 18.67
N ARG A 145 -2.38 -4.78 19.44
CA ARG A 145 -1.50 -3.58 19.44
C ARG A 145 -0.05 -3.89 19.75
N THR A 146 0.21 -4.88 20.60
CA THR A 146 1.55 -5.34 20.95
C THR A 146 2.34 -5.81 19.72
N LEU A 147 1.68 -6.40 18.72
CA LEU A 147 2.35 -6.93 17.53
C LEU A 147 2.66 -5.84 16.49
N ILE A 148 1.92 -4.74 16.45
CA ILE A 148 2.15 -3.67 15.45
C ILE A 148 3.41 -2.87 15.76
N ASP A 149 3.65 -2.54 17.03
CA ASP A 149 4.78 -1.71 17.42
C ASP A 149 6.12 -2.48 17.32
N GLU A 150 6.08 -3.81 17.21
CA GLU A 150 7.26 -4.67 17.00
C GLU A 150 7.63 -4.85 15.51
N VAL A 151 6.70 -4.65 14.57
CA VAL A 151 6.91 -5.02 13.15
C VAL A 151 6.80 -3.84 12.18
N THR A 152 7.09 -2.64 12.65
CA THR A 152 7.15 -1.45 11.77
C THR A 152 8.24 -1.60 10.70
N PRO A 153 7.93 -1.38 9.40
CA PRO A 153 8.94 -1.43 8.34
C PRO A 153 9.99 -0.34 8.55
N THR A 154 11.22 -0.61 8.13
CA THR A 154 12.25 0.44 8.14
C THR A 154 12.16 1.26 6.86
N ARG A 155 12.57 2.54 6.91
CA ARG A 155 12.75 3.35 5.69
C ARG A 155 13.78 2.76 4.71
N ASN A 156 14.52 1.72 5.12
CA ASN A 156 15.49 1.01 4.29
C ASN A 156 14.90 -0.18 3.53
N VAL A 157 13.58 -0.40 3.58
CA VAL A 157 12.89 -1.47 2.82
C VAL A 157 13.10 -1.35 1.30
N MET A 158 13.30 -0.13 0.80
CA MET A 158 13.66 0.12 -0.60
C MET A 158 15.17 -0.05 -0.79
N ASN A 159 15.60 -0.78 -1.82
CA ASN A 159 17.02 -0.89 -2.17
C ASN A 159 17.67 0.50 -2.37
N SER A 160 18.93 0.67 -1.92
CA SER A 160 19.67 1.93 -2.04
C SER A 160 19.82 2.43 -3.48
N GLU A 161 19.89 1.53 -4.45
CA GLU A 161 19.95 1.89 -5.87
C GLU A 161 18.68 2.62 -6.32
N TYR A 162 17.51 2.13 -5.88
CA TYR A 162 16.24 2.80 -6.15
C TYR A 162 16.13 4.12 -5.39
N ARG A 163 16.68 4.24 -4.18
CA ARG A 163 16.64 5.49 -3.40
C ARG A 163 17.53 6.60 -3.95
N ASN A 164 18.75 6.26 -4.35
CA ASN A 164 19.79 7.23 -4.69
C ASN A 164 20.01 7.41 -6.20
N GLY A 165 19.14 6.82 -7.02
CA GLY A 165 19.22 6.91 -8.47
C GLY A 165 19.14 8.35 -9.00
N ASP A 166 19.59 8.53 -10.24
CA ASP A 166 19.38 9.77 -10.97
C ASP A 166 17.88 10.04 -11.23
N ARG A 167 17.56 11.23 -11.74
CA ARG A 167 16.17 11.63 -12.05
C ARG A 167 15.44 10.59 -12.92
N LYS A 168 16.13 9.98 -13.88
CA LYS A 168 15.54 8.98 -14.78
C LYS A 168 15.20 7.69 -14.02
N ALA A 169 16.11 7.21 -13.19
CA ALA A 169 15.91 6.04 -12.34
C ALA A 169 14.77 6.26 -11.33
N LYS A 170 14.69 7.44 -10.73
CA LYS A 170 13.59 7.82 -9.81
C LYS A 170 12.23 7.83 -10.51
N LEU A 171 12.13 8.41 -11.71
CA LEU A 171 10.88 8.41 -12.47
C LEU A 171 10.45 6.98 -12.86
N ARG A 172 11.40 6.11 -13.25
CA ARG A 172 11.13 4.68 -13.50
C ARG A 172 10.62 3.98 -12.25
N ARG A 173 11.33 4.14 -11.14
CA ARG A 173 10.95 3.58 -9.85
C ARG A 173 9.54 4.02 -9.47
N ASN A 174 9.23 5.32 -9.54
CA ASN A 174 7.93 5.83 -9.14
C ASN A 174 6.78 5.27 -10.00
N TYR A 175 7.00 5.09 -11.30
CA TYR A 175 6.06 4.37 -12.17
C TYR A 175 5.82 2.95 -11.66
N VAL A 176 6.89 2.20 -11.36
CA VAL A 176 6.77 0.82 -10.87
C VAL A 176 6.06 0.79 -9.52
N ILE A 177 6.35 1.74 -8.61
CA ILE A 177 5.62 1.90 -7.33
C ILE A 177 4.12 2.07 -7.59
N SER A 178 3.73 2.99 -8.47
CA SER A 178 2.30 3.24 -8.74
C SER A 178 1.61 2.02 -9.34
N LYS A 179 2.27 1.32 -10.26
CA LYS A 179 1.77 0.08 -10.87
C LYS A 179 1.62 -1.05 -9.84
N ASP A 180 2.66 -1.34 -9.08
CA ASP A 180 2.68 -2.46 -8.14
C ASP A 180 1.77 -2.17 -6.94
N ALA A 181 1.68 -0.92 -6.48
CA ALA A 181 0.72 -0.51 -5.44
C ALA A 181 -0.73 -0.73 -5.89
N SER A 182 -1.08 -0.37 -7.13
CA SER A 182 -2.42 -0.62 -7.67
C SER A 182 -2.75 -2.12 -7.73
N SER A 183 -1.81 -2.95 -8.20
CA SER A 183 -1.98 -4.41 -8.20
C SER A 183 -2.16 -4.97 -6.79
N TYR A 184 -1.33 -4.52 -5.84
CA TYR A 184 -1.41 -4.89 -4.44
C TYR A 184 -2.76 -4.51 -3.82
N LEU A 185 -3.21 -3.26 -4.00
CA LEU A 185 -4.47 -2.75 -3.45
C LEU A 185 -5.70 -3.49 -4.01
N ARG A 186 -5.66 -3.89 -5.28
CA ARG A 186 -6.69 -4.75 -5.87
C ARG A 186 -6.71 -6.14 -5.23
N ALA A 187 -5.53 -6.73 -5.01
CA ALA A 187 -5.43 -8.05 -4.41
C ALA A 187 -5.89 -8.08 -2.95
N ILE A 188 -5.50 -7.08 -2.13
CA ILE A 188 -6.01 -6.95 -0.75
C ILE A 188 -7.51 -6.65 -0.73
N SER A 189 -8.03 -5.80 -1.63
CA SER A 189 -9.49 -5.58 -1.74
C SER A 189 -10.24 -6.88 -2.00
N ASN A 190 -9.73 -7.73 -2.91
CA ASN A 190 -10.30 -9.04 -3.20
C ASN A 190 -10.19 -10.00 -2.02
N LYS A 191 -9.10 -9.94 -1.24
CA LYS A 191 -8.94 -10.72 0.01
C LYS A 191 -10.07 -10.39 0.99
N TYR A 192 -10.28 -9.12 1.30
CA TYR A 192 -11.34 -8.70 2.24
C TYR A 192 -12.75 -8.93 1.70
N TRP A 193 -12.94 -8.82 0.38
CA TRP A 193 -14.22 -9.17 -0.25
C TRP A 193 -14.55 -10.65 -0.10
N ARG A 194 -13.56 -11.55 -0.14
CA ARG A 194 -13.78 -12.98 0.15
C ARG A 194 -14.11 -13.22 1.63
N LEU A 195 -13.40 -12.54 2.54
CA LEU A 195 -13.69 -12.61 3.98
C LEU A 195 -15.13 -12.16 4.28
N TYR A 196 -15.63 -11.13 3.59
CA TYR A 196 -17.01 -10.65 3.74
C TYR A 196 -18.06 -11.75 3.57
N PHE A 197 -17.89 -12.66 2.61
CA PHE A 197 -18.86 -13.75 2.36
C PHE A 197 -18.70 -14.95 3.30
N GLN A 198 -17.64 -14.97 4.12
CA GLN A 198 -17.35 -16.05 5.05
C GLN A 198 -17.88 -15.75 6.48
N ILE A 199 -18.32 -14.51 6.70
CA ILE A 199 -18.96 -13.98 7.93
C ILE A 199 -20.45 -13.88 7.65
#